data_AF-A0A091H785-F1
#
_entry.id   AF-A0A091H785-F1
#
_cell.length_a   1.000
_cell.length_b   1.000
_cell.length_c   1.000
_cell.angle_alpha   90.00
_cell.angle_beta   90.00
_cell.angle_gamma   90.00
#
_symmetry.space_group_name_H-M   'P 1'
#
loop_
_entity.id
_entity.type
_entity.pdbx_description
1 polymer ?
#
loop_
_entity_poly.entity_id
_entity_poly.type
_entity_poly.pdbx_seq_one_letter_code
_entity_poly.pdbx_strand_id
1 'polypeptide(L)'
;SEKEEQSIILISDDEAESSFGNSVLLADPVETSALEEERSEEVVDEECELMVTFCKQAKVMPHARYDCTIHPFERTECDTCSPLGKNVDICTQCYCYICDKLAAECQNWTTPSLCHCNAHNKSKFWKDQRDFALAGVLVMFNLELTDIDADLRHGGSLLIKFIQELSVEYNKYLVGERMPPTHHECFCLPRLPPGQCNICRSRNMEVIYKYSGVFALVTRFLNQAEQESPKAAAVMFLGAAKEIALHKDPALGTQKQLYILTSFQTDDRITTRLQKMLVLCDFPKSLYEKFVTFFQSISLPCHCFGFSNSLNVVPWDHVLLTTVLKGQNITGQRTQKGRKVFLWETLAVIEARVEKLVDKRNYKEVVRYLRAVKCNDTKGLRDLRDQIPFYLCKTGDFLDAAHSLLFPVNSLACCTACRITPLQFEVYLKMFRTGSVPAGNDMLGSGPWITAGKCDFLLISAEYKICFGFLFLAGSPLKDAVLIKQALKLLYSNVLLYRNPKCWSSLIMILGSSSLLEKSGHLHPLSLKEPPLDFQRGVLAASCGLLEELKAKVNVSLPPSIFS
;
A
#
# COMPACT_ATOMS: atom_id res chain seq x y z
N SER A 1 19.47 17.90 28.89
CA SER A 1 19.47 19.22 28.24
C SER A 1 20.75 19.30 27.45
N GLU A 2 20.78 18.55 26.35
CA GLU A 2 21.84 18.57 25.34
C GLU A 2 21.30 19.49 24.25
N LYS A 3 22.00 20.59 23.98
CA LYS A 3 21.68 21.48 22.86
C LYS A 3 22.51 21.01 21.67
N GLU A 4 21.83 20.35 20.74
CA GLU A 4 22.31 20.13 19.39
C GLU A 4 22.53 21.48 18.71
N GLU A 5 23.75 21.74 18.24
CA GLU A 5 24.06 22.86 17.36
C GLU A 5 23.60 22.50 15.93
N GLN A 6 22.48 23.09 15.50
CA GLN A 6 22.00 23.01 14.13
C GLN A 6 22.82 23.93 13.22
N SER A 7 23.66 23.36 12.35
CA SER A 7 24.24 24.06 11.21
C SER A 7 23.22 24.10 10.07
N ILE A 8 22.56 25.24 9.86
CA ILE A 8 21.65 25.48 8.74
C ILE A 8 22.49 25.99 7.56
N ILE A 9 22.55 25.22 6.47
CA ILE A 9 23.13 25.67 5.19
C ILE A 9 21.97 26.21 4.34
N LEU A 10 21.94 27.53 4.15
CA LEU A 10 21.05 28.19 3.19
C LEU A 10 21.78 28.30 1.85
N ILE A 11 21.30 27.57 0.83
CA ILE A 11 21.74 27.76 -0.55
C ILE A 11 20.73 28.70 -1.22
N SER A 12 21.17 29.92 -1.55
CA SER A 12 20.45 30.85 -2.42
C SER A 12 20.78 30.50 -3.87
N ASP A 13 19.75 30.15 -4.63
CA ASP A 13 19.80 29.95 -6.08
C ASP A 13 19.41 31.27 -6.74
N ASP A 14 20.37 32.02 -7.26
CA ASP A 14 20.12 33.16 -8.14
C ASP A 14 21.24 33.26 -9.19
N GLU A 15 20.87 32.85 -10.42
CA GLU A 15 21.58 33.12 -11.66
C GLU A 15 21.45 34.62 -12.01
N ALA A 16 22.49 35.41 -11.81
CA ALA A 16 22.67 36.69 -12.52
C ALA A 16 24.14 37.14 -12.52
N GLU A 17 24.69 37.36 -13.71
CA GLU A 17 25.95 38.06 -13.95
C GLU A 17 25.95 39.45 -13.28
N SER A 18 26.95 39.76 -12.45
CA SER A 18 27.67 41.04 -12.50
C SER A 18 28.76 41.14 -11.43
N SER A 19 29.81 41.84 -11.82
CA SER A 19 31.00 42.18 -11.05
C SER A 19 30.71 43.11 -9.85
N PHE A 20 31.60 43.02 -8.86
CA PHE A 20 31.83 43.92 -7.72
C PHE A 20 31.08 43.60 -6.42
N GLY A 21 31.87 43.06 -5.47
CA GLY A 21 32.00 43.57 -4.11
C GLY A 21 30.79 43.46 -3.19
N ASN A 22 30.82 42.49 -2.28
CA ASN A 22 30.35 42.71 -0.91
C ASN A 22 31.10 41.82 0.08
N SER A 23 31.75 42.47 1.05
CA SER A 23 32.53 41.89 2.13
C SER A 23 31.59 41.40 3.24
N VAL A 24 31.76 40.15 3.69
CA VAL A 24 31.11 39.63 4.90
C VAL A 24 32.18 39.58 5.99
N LEU A 25 31.98 40.37 7.04
CA LEU A 25 32.82 40.38 8.25
C LEU A 25 32.39 39.24 9.18
N LEU A 26 33.31 38.32 9.45
CA LEU A 26 33.21 37.36 10.55
C LEU A 26 34.19 37.80 11.64
N ALA A 27 33.67 38.03 12.84
CA ALA A 27 34.46 38.33 14.02
C ALA A 27 34.77 37.02 14.76
N ASP A 28 36.04 36.63 14.80
CA ASP A 28 36.52 35.50 15.60
C ASP A 28 36.88 35.96 17.03
N PRO A 29 36.62 35.15 18.08
CA PRO A 29 37.22 35.35 19.39
C PRO A 29 38.62 34.69 19.50
N VAL A 30 39.60 35.54 19.83
CA VAL A 30 40.92 35.33 20.48
C VAL A 30 40.82 34.34 21.67
N GLU A 31 41.74 33.45 22.08
CA GLU A 31 43.12 32.98 21.80
C GLU A 31 43.23 31.58 22.49
N THR A 32 44.02 30.59 22.06
CA THR A 32 45.41 30.28 22.47
C THR A 32 45.66 28.86 21.92
N SER A 33 46.76 28.53 21.24
CA SER A 33 48.07 28.23 21.83
C SER A 33 49.13 28.15 20.73
N ALA A 34 50.30 28.70 21.04
CA ALA A 34 51.49 28.77 20.22
C ALA A 34 52.10 27.40 19.86
N LEU A 35 52.49 27.23 18.60
CA LEU A 35 53.66 26.45 18.20
C LEU A 35 54.36 27.22 17.06
N GLU A 36 55.65 27.46 17.25
CA GLU A 36 56.55 28.17 16.34
C GLU A 36 56.75 27.34 15.06
N GLU A 37 56.50 27.94 13.89
CA GLU A 37 56.91 27.39 12.60
C GLU A 37 57.91 28.34 11.93
N GLU A 38 58.96 27.73 11.39
CA GLU A 38 60.12 28.36 10.77
C GLU A 38 59.73 29.26 9.60
N ARG A 39 60.28 30.47 9.61
CA ARG A 39 60.11 31.51 8.60
C ARG A 39 60.87 31.11 7.32
N SER A 40 60.16 30.76 6.25
CA SER A 40 60.74 30.61 4.91
C SER A 40 60.96 31.98 4.26
N GLU A 41 62.06 32.09 3.51
CA GLU A 41 62.61 33.31 2.93
C GLU A 41 61.63 34.05 2.00
N GLU A 42 61.53 35.36 2.21
CA GLU A 42 60.72 36.30 1.43
C GLU A 42 61.36 36.54 0.05
N VAL A 43 60.61 36.28 -1.03
CA VAL A 43 60.92 36.77 -2.37
C VAL A 43 60.06 38.01 -2.61
N VAL A 44 60.70 39.18 -2.70
CA VAL A 44 60.04 40.47 -2.94
C VAL A 44 60.02 40.74 -4.44
N ASP A 45 58.83 40.92 -5.01
CA ASP A 45 58.61 41.48 -6.34
C ASP A 45 58.52 43.02 -6.20
N GLU A 46 59.47 43.74 -6.80
CA GLU A 46 59.65 45.19 -6.60
C GLU A 46 58.68 46.06 -7.40
N GLU A 47 57.67 45.50 -8.07
CA GLU A 47 56.74 46.27 -8.91
C GLU A 47 55.26 46.25 -8.48
N CYS A 48 54.92 45.65 -7.33
CA CYS A 48 53.58 45.76 -6.74
C CYS A 48 53.66 45.89 -5.21
N GLU A 49 53.18 47.01 -4.65
CA GLU A 49 53.10 47.30 -3.20
C GLU A 49 52.08 46.43 -2.45
N LEU A 50 52.13 45.10 -2.61
CA LEU A 50 51.30 44.14 -1.88
C LEU A 50 52.20 43.21 -1.06
N MET A 51 52.33 43.52 0.23
CA MET A 51 53.04 42.69 1.19
C MET A 51 52.12 41.56 1.67
N VAL A 52 52.47 40.30 1.42
CA VAL A 52 51.76 39.14 1.99
C VAL A 52 52.12 39.03 3.48
N THR A 53 51.31 39.63 4.35
CA THR A 53 51.59 39.68 5.80
C THR A 53 51.22 38.39 6.54
N PHE A 54 50.50 37.48 5.87
CA PHE A 54 50.11 36.17 6.42
C PHE A 54 49.72 35.23 5.27
N CYS A 55 50.39 34.08 5.17
CA CYS A 55 50.01 33.00 4.26
C CYS A 55 49.72 31.75 5.09
N LYS A 56 48.45 31.35 5.15
CA LYS A 56 48.04 30.08 5.77
C LYS A 56 47.72 29.09 4.68
N GLN A 57 48.29 27.88 4.77
CA GLN A 57 47.95 26.80 3.85
C GLN A 57 46.45 26.50 3.95
N ALA A 58 45.73 26.62 2.85
CA ALA A 58 44.31 26.34 2.81
C ALA A 58 44.05 24.87 3.19
N LYS A 59 43.04 24.64 4.03
CA LYS A 59 42.59 23.28 4.34
C LYS A 59 42.06 22.65 3.05
N VAL A 60 42.74 21.63 2.55
CA VAL A 60 42.32 20.90 1.36
C VAL A 60 40.96 20.26 1.64
N MET A 61 39.93 20.68 0.91
CA MET A 61 38.58 20.13 1.03
C MET A 61 38.48 18.81 0.25
N PRO A 62 37.53 17.91 0.59
CA PRO A 62 37.25 16.72 -0.21
C PRO A 62 36.98 17.09 -1.67
N HIS A 63 37.68 16.45 -2.60
CA HIS A 63 37.58 16.73 -4.03
C HIS A 63 37.71 15.45 -4.84
N ALA A 64 37.14 15.44 -6.05
CA ALA A 64 37.27 14.29 -6.92
C ALA A 64 38.74 14.16 -7.33
N ARG A 65 39.24 12.94 -7.47
CA ARG A 65 40.65 12.71 -7.84
C ARG A 65 41.12 13.54 -9.04
N TYR A 66 40.27 13.73 -10.05
CA TYR A 66 40.63 14.50 -11.25
C TYR A 66 40.81 16.00 -11.03
N ASP A 67 40.40 16.52 -9.88
CA ASP A 67 40.56 17.91 -9.45
C ASP A 67 41.68 18.07 -8.39
N CYS A 68 42.45 17.00 -8.10
CA CYS A 68 43.52 17.05 -7.12
C CYS A 68 44.67 17.96 -7.57
N THR A 69 44.99 18.97 -6.77
CA THR A 69 46.09 19.90 -7.03
C THR A 69 47.47 19.35 -6.64
N ILE A 70 47.51 18.32 -5.78
CA ILE A 70 48.76 17.70 -5.29
C ILE A 70 49.29 16.67 -6.29
N HIS A 71 48.39 15.90 -6.93
CA HIS A 71 48.75 14.84 -7.86
C HIS A 71 48.17 15.13 -9.25
N PRO A 72 49.01 15.38 -10.27
CA PRO A 72 48.56 15.61 -11.64
C PRO A 72 47.61 14.52 -12.14
N PHE A 73 46.65 14.90 -12.97
CA PHE A 73 45.65 13.99 -13.53
C PHE A 73 45.70 13.98 -15.05
N GLU A 74 45.67 12.78 -15.62
CA GLU A 74 45.64 12.55 -17.06
C GLU A 74 44.25 12.05 -17.47
N ARG A 75 43.60 12.75 -18.42
CA ARG A 75 42.23 12.43 -18.87
C ARG A 75 42.24 11.38 -19.97
N THR A 76 41.28 10.47 -19.92
CA THR A 76 41.03 9.44 -20.92
C THR A 76 39.54 9.20 -21.07
N GLU A 77 39.10 8.80 -22.26
CA GLU A 77 37.69 8.50 -22.49
C GLU A 77 37.24 7.22 -21.79
N CYS A 78 37.96 6.09 -21.92
CA CYS A 78 37.46 4.78 -21.46
C CYS A 78 38.52 3.78 -20.99
N ASP A 79 39.74 4.20 -20.62
CA ASP A 79 40.77 3.26 -20.18
C ASP A 79 40.50 2.70 -18.77
N THR A 80 40.03 1.46 -18.71
CA THR A 80 39.80 0.73 -17.45
C THR A 80 40.86 -0.33 -17.15
N CYS A 81 41.74 -0.65 -18.10
CA CYS A 81 42.70 -1.76 -17.99
C CYS A 81 43.74 -1.56 -16.88
N SER A 82 44.25 -0.35 -16.70
CA SER A 82 45.30 -0.02 -15.72
C SER A 82 45.32 1.48 -15.40
N PRO A 83 45.86 1.91 -14.24
CA PRO A 83 46.06 3.32 -13.95
C PRO A 83 46.89 4.01 -15.03
N LEU A 84 46.44 5.17 -15.50
CA LEU A 84 47.18 6.00 -16.45
C LEU A 84 48.11 6.94 -15.70
N GLY A 85 49.41 6.87 -16.01
CA GLY A 85 50.42 7.75 -15.43
C GLY A 85 50.34 7.77 -13.89
N LYS A 86 50.09 8.97 -13.34
CA LYS A 86 49.99 9.22 -11.88
C LYS A 86 48.55 9.23 -11.36
N ASN A 87 47.56 8.80 -12.15
CA ASN A 87 46.16 8.79 -11.74
C ASN A 87 45.92 7.93 -10.49
N VAL A 88 46.76 6.92 -10.25
CA VAL A 88 46.76 6.09 -9.04
C VAL A 88 47.05 6.88 -7.76
N ASP A 89 47.87 7.93 -7.83
CA ASP A 89 48.32 8.68 -6.65
C ASP A 89 47.17 9.49 -6.07
N ILE A 90 46.97 9.45 -4.75
CA ILE A 90 45.87 10.13 -4.05
C ILE A 90 46.40 10.95 -2.88
N CYS A 91 45.77 12.10 -2.62
CA CYS A 91 45.90 12.76 -1.34
C CYS A 91 44.85 12.23 -0.35
N THR A 92 44.95 12.59 0.93
CA THR A 92 44.02 12.15 1.98
C THR A 92 42.57 12.61 1.79
N GLN A 93 42.32 13.58 0.91
CA GLN A 93 41.01 14.18 0.65
C GLN A 93 40.46 13.84 -0.75
N CYS A 94 41.20 13.05 -1.55
CA CYS A 94 40.69 12.58 -2.83
C CYS A 94 39.52 11.60 -2.60
N TYR A 95 38.42 11.81 -3.31
CA TYR A 95 37.37 10.80 -3.44
C TYR A 95 37.34 10.18 -4.84
N CYS A 96 36.88 8.93 -4.90
CA CYS A 96 36.65 8.18 -6.11
C CYS A 96 35.37 8.68 -6.80
N TYR A 97 35.51 9.20 -8.02
CA TYR A 97 34.39 9.74 -8.78
C TYR A 97 33.24 8.73 -8.99
N ILE A 98 33.56 7.45 -9.22
CA ILE A 98 32.58 6.38 -9.46
C ILE A 98 31.86 5.95 -8.17
N CYS A 99 32.60 5.79 -7.07
CA CYS A 99 32.05 5.23 -5.83
C CYS A 99 31.49 6.26 -4.85
N ASP A 100 31.80 7.53 -5.04
CA ASP A 100 31.44 8.63 -4.12
C ASP A 100 31.92 8.39 -2.68
N LYS A 101 33.13 7.83 -2.55
CA LYS A 101 33.82 7.51 -1.29
C LYS A 101 35.28 7.92 -1.38
N LEU A 102 35.98 8.04 -0.26
CA LEU A 102 37.42 8.31 -0.25
C LEU A 102 38.16 7.33 -1.18
N ALA A 103 39.10 7.86 -1.96
CA ALA A 103 39.81 7.05 -2.95
C ALA A 103 40.60 5.91 -2.29
N ALA A 104 41.10 6.14 -1.06
CA ALA A 104 41.75 5.13 -0.22
C ALA A 104 40.83 3.95 0.17
N GLU A 105 39.51 4.17 0.21
CA GLU A 105 38.50 3.15 0.54
C GLU A 105 37.93 2.46 -0.71
N CYS A 106 38.37 2.87 -1.90
CA CYS A 106 37.87 2.33 -3.15
C CYS A 106 38.55 0.99 -3.46
N GLN A 107 37.80 -0.10 -3.31
CA GLN A 107 38.27 -1.46 -3.63
C GLN A 107 38.66 -1.64 -5.10
N ASN A 108 38.11 -0.80 -5.99
CA ASN A 108 38.35 -0.84 -7.43
C ASN A 108 39.32 0.26 -7.90
N TRP A 109 40.05 0.92 -6.99
CA TRP A 109 40.89 2.07 -7.34
C TRP A 109 41.87 1.76 -8.48
N THR A 110 42.62 0.66 -8.33
CA THR A 110 43.63 0.19 -9.28
C THR A 110 43.34 -1.20 -9.83
N THR A 111 42.12 -1.72 -9.64
CA THR A 111 41.77 -3.08 -10.07
C THR A 111 41.87 -3.19 -11.59
N PRO A 112 42.69 -4.12 -12.12
CA PRO A 112 42.82 -4.30 -13.56
C PRO A 112 41.47 -4.52 -14.24
N SER A 113 41.27 -3.91 -15.40
CA SER A 113 40.02 -3.91 -16.19
C SER A 113 38.83 -3.16 -15.57
N LEU A 114 38.94 -2.66 -14.34
CA LEU A 114 37.90 -1.91 -13.63
C LEU A 114 38.50 -0.74 -12.81
N CYS A 115 39.64 -0.18 -13.22
CA CYS A 115 40.31 0.82 -12.40
C CYS A 115 39.53 2.14 -12.36
N HIS A 116 39.16 2.59 -11.16
CA HIS A 116 38.40 3.83 -10.98
C HIS A 116 39.29 5.07 -10.94
N CYS A 117 40.60 4.92 -10.75
CA CYS A 117 41.54 6.03 -10.65
C CYS A 117 41.59 6.92 -11.90
N ASN A 118 41.24 6.40 -13.07
CA ASN A 118 41.18 7.15 -14.34
C ASN A 118 39.85 7.91 -14.55
N ALA A 119 38.88 7.75 -13.64
CA ALA A 119 37.52 8.25 -13.86
C ALA A 119 37.39 9.76 -13.63
N HIS A 120 36.69 10.45 -14.54
CA HIS A 120 36.45 11.89 -14.43
C HIS A 120 35.12 12.34 -15.07
N ASN A 121 34.66 13.54 -14.69
CA ASN A 121 33.36 14.09 -15.09
C ASN A 121 33.26 14.65 -16.52
N LYS A 122 34.30 14.53 -17.34
CA LYS A 122 34.30 15.06 -18.72
C LYS A 122 34.05 13.98 -19.77
N SER A 123 34.37 12.72 -19.44
CA SER A 123 34.05 11.56 -20.30
C SER A 123 32.59 11.16 -20.14
N LYS A 124 31.95 10.81 -21.25
CA LYS A 124 30.61 10.22 -21.22
C LYS A 124 30.65 8.82 -20.61
N PHE A 125 31.65 8.01 -20.97
CA PHE A 125 31.81 6.65 -20.46
C PHE A 125 31.92 6.62 -18.93
N TRP A 126 32.73 7.50 -18.34
CA TRP A 126 32.89 7.54 -16.87
C TRP A 126 31.64 8.08 -16.16
N LYS A 127 30.86 8.98 -16.79
CA LYS A 127 29.54 9.38 -16.28
C LYS A 127 28.59 8.19 -16.28
N ASP A 128 28.47 7.49 -17.41
CA ASP A 128 27.59 6.34 -17.54
C ASP A 128 27.98 5.23 -16.52
N GLN A 129 29.28 5.02 -16.29
CA GLN A 129 29.78 4.07 -15.29
C GLN A 129 29.46 4.50 -13.85
N ARG A 130 29.58 5.81 -13.54
CA ARG A 130 29.19 6.37 -12.25
C ARG A 130 27.69 6.22 -12.04
N ASP A 131 26.90 6.55 -13.05
CA ASP A 131 25.45 6.49 -12.97
C ASP A 131 24.96 5.06 -12.77
N PHE A 132 25.59 4.10 -13.46
CA PHE A 132 25.38 2.67 -13.23
C PHE A 132 25.75 2.24 -11.80
N ALA A 133 26.91 2.69 -11.28
CA ALA A 133 27.35 2.38 -9.93
C ALA A 133 26.41 2.96 -8.86
N LEU A 134 25.92 4.19 -9.06
CA LEU A 134 25.00 4.88 -8.15
C LEU A 134 23.60 4.27 -8.15
N ALA A 135 23.11 3.84 -9.32
CA ALA A 135 21.83 3.17 -9.42
C ALA A 135 21.90 1.71 -8.90
N GLY A 136 23.03 1.04 -9.05
CA GLY A 136 23.27 -0.31 -8.52
C GLY A 136 22.21 -1.31 -9.00
N VAL A 137 21.60 -2.05 -8.07
CA VAL A 137 20.56 -3.03 -8.42
C VAL A 137 19.32 -2.37 -9.06
N LEU A 138 19.11 -1.08 -8.83
CA LEU A 138 17.92 -0.37 -9.32
C LEU A 138 17.91 -0.16 -10.83
N VAL A 139 19.07 -0.29 -11.50
CA VAL A 139 19.18 -0.23 -12.97
C VAL A 139 18.23 -1.22 -13.64
N MET A 140 17.94 -2.36 -12.99
CA MET A 140 17.04 -3.36 -13.56
C MET A 140 15.60 -2.84 -13.77
N PHE A 141 15.18 -1.82 -13.02
CA PHE A 141 13.86 -1.20 -13.15
C PHE A 141 13.82 -0.08 -14.19
N ASN A 142 14.94 0.16 -14.90
CA ASN A 142 15.08 1.25 -15.87
C ASN A 142 14.79 2.64 -15.26
N LEU A 143 15.19 2.83 -14.01
CA LEU A 143 15.05 4.11 -13.29
C LEU A 143 16.17 5.06 -13.70
N GLU A 144 15.83 6.34 -13.85
CA GLU A 144 16.82 7.39 -14.02
C GLU A 144 17.33 7.83 -12.64
N LEU A 145 18.55 8.38 -12.57
CA LEU A 145 19.10 8.85 -11.28
C LEU A 145 18.22 9.89 -10.60
N THR A 146 17.49 10.70 -11.37
CA THR A 146 16.51 11.68 -10.88
C THR A 146 15.28 11.04 -10.25
N ASP A 147 14.94 9.81 -10.62
CA ASP A 147 13.85 9.06 -9.99
C ASP A 147 14.30 8.45 -8.65
N ILE A 148 15.61 8.21 -8.47
CA ILE A 148 16.16 7.45 -7.34
C ILE A 148 16.36 8.35 -6.11
N ASP A 149 15.38 8.30 -5.22
CA ASP A 149 15.44 8.90 -3.88
C ASP A 149 15.97 7.94 -2.80
N ALA A 150 16.01 8.42 -1.56
CA ALA A 150 16.49 7.65 -0.41
C ALA A 150 15.68 6.37 -0.16
N ASP A 151 14.36 6.39 -0.38
CA ASP A 151 13.50 5.22 -0.21
C ASP A 151 13.83 4.14 -1.24
N LEU A 152 13.98 4.51 -2.51
CA LEU A 152 14.34 3.58 -3.56
C LEU A 152 15.75 3.01 -3.34
N ARG A 153 16.71 3.83 -2.92
CA ARG A 153 18.07 3.35 -2.54
C ARG A 153 18.02 2.37 -1.38
N HIS A 154 17.19 2.63 -0.39
CA HIS A 154 16.99 1.74 0.74
C HIS A 154 16.41 0.39 0.29
N GLY A 155 15.32 0.40 -0.49
CA GLY A 155 14.73 -0.81 -1.08
C GLY A 155 15.70 -1.59 -1.97
N GLY A 156 16.51 -0.89 -2.76
CA GLY A 156 17.58 -1.50 -3.57
C GLY A 156 18.66 -2.17 -2.72
N SER A 157 19.06 -1.54 -1.62
CA SER A 157 20.05 -2.10 -0.68
C SER A 157 19.55 -3.37 0.01
N LEU A 158 18.25 -3.43 0.33
CA LEU A 158 17.62 -4.64 0.86
C LEU A 158 17.50 -5.73 -0.22
N LEU A 159 17.14 -5.34 -1.44
CA LEU A 159 17.01 -6.25 -2.58
C LEU A 159 18.35 -6.92 -2.94
N ILE A 160 19.46 -6.17 -2.97
CA ILE A 160 20.77 -6.76 -3.28
C ILE A 160 21.19 -7.81 -2.24
N LYS A 161 20.94 -7.54 -0.94
CA LYS A 161 21.19 -8.49 0.14
C LYS A 161 20.33 -9.74 -0.02
N PHE A 162 19.05 -9.56 -0.34
CA PHE A 162 18.14 -10.67 -0.61
C PHE A 162 18.60 -11.53 -1.80
N ILE A 163 19.01 -10.93 -2.92
CA ILE A 163 19.50 -11.66 -4.10
C ILE A 163 20.72 -12.53 -3.73
N GLN A 164 21.65 -11.99 -2.92
CA GLN A 164 22.82 -12.73 -2.46
C GLN A 164 22.44 -13.93 -1.58
N GLU A 165 21.56 -13.73 -0.59
CA GLU A 165 21.06 -14.81 0.26
C GLU A 165 20.26 -15.85 -0.53
N LEU A 166 19.42 -15.39 -1.47
CA LEU A 166 18.58 -16.23 -2.30
C LEU A 166 19.41 -17.12 -3.21
N SER A 167 20.46 -16.58 -3.83
CA SER A 167 21.38 -17.35 -4.65
C SER A 167 21.99 -18.52 -3.87
N VAL A 168 22.40 -18.30 -2.62
CA VAL A 168 22.97 -19.34 -1.76
C VAL A 168 21.94 -20.43 -1.46
N GLU A 169 20.74 -20.06 -1.02
CA GLU A 169 19.68 -21.02 -0.70
C GLU A 169 19.13 -21.75 -1.93
N TYR A 170 19.01 -21.07 -3.07
CA TYR A 170 18.57 -21.67 -4.32
C TYR A 170 19.60 -22.65 -4.88
N ASN A 171 20.90 -22.35 -4.75
CA ASN A 171 21.94 -23.32 -5.11
C ASN A 171 21.89 -24.57 -4.22
N LYS A 172 21.64 -24.44 -2.91
CA LYS A 172 21.40 -25.61 -2.03
C LYS A 172 20.20 -26.42 -2.51
N TYR A 173 19.12 -25.75 -2.92
CA TYR A 173 17.96 -26.41 -3.51
C TYR A 173 18.35 -27.19 -4.77
N LEU A 174 19.07 -26.60 -5.71
CA LEU A 174 19.48 -27.25 -6.97
C LEU A 174 20.43 -28.44 -6.77
N VAL A 175 21.30 -28.41 -5.75
CA VAL A 175 22.19 -29.53 -5.42
C VAL A 175 21.39 -30.73 -4.86
N GLY A 176 20.33 -30.44 -4.10
CA GLY A 176 19.50 -31.44 -3.45
C GLY A 176 20.20 -32.20 -2.32
N GLU A 177 19.41 -32.88 -1.48
CA GLU A 177 19.92 -33.70 -0.40
C GLU A 177 19.96 -35.17 -0.82
N ARG A 178 21.13 -35.80 -0.70
CA ARG A 178 21.27 -37.23 -1.00
C ARG A 178 20.80 -38.05 0.21
N MET A 179 19.72 -38.80 0.02
CA MET A 179 19.11 -39.62 1.06
C MET A 179 19.13 -41.10 0.68
N PRO A 180 19.28 -42.02 1.65
CA PRO A 180 19.07 -43.44 1.41
C PRO A 180 17.63 -43.68 0.95
N PRO A 181 17.38 -44.65 0.05
CA PRO A 181 16.05 -44.93 -0.43
C PRO A 181 15.24 -45.58 0.69
N THR A 182 14.09 -45.00 1.03
CA THR A 182 13.21 -45.51 2.10
C THR A 182 12.38 -46.71 1.68
N HIS A 183 12.24 -46.97 0.37
CA HIS A 183 11.31 -47.96 -0.19
C HIS A 183 11.94 -49.04 -1.08
N HIS A 184 13.26 -49.06 -1.25
CA HIS A 184 13.90 -50.05 -2.13
C HIS A 184 14.26 -51.33 -1.37
N GLU A 185 13.68 -52.46 -1.79
CA GLU A 185 14.05 -53.79 -1.28
C GLU A 185 15.51 -54.12 -1.65
N CYS A 186 16.25 -54.67 -0.68
CA CYS A 186 17.63 -55.08 -0.88
C CYS A 186 17.71 -56.43 -1.61
N PHE A 187 18.32 -56.44 -2.80
CA PHE A 187 18.61 -57.68 -3.54
C PHE A 187 20.00 -58.28 -3.25
N CYS A 188 20.82 -57.65 -2.39
CA CYS A 188 22.09 -58.22 -1.94
C CYS A 188 21.87 -59.44 -1.04
N LEU A 189 22.86 -60.34 -0.99
CA LEU A 189 22.89 -61.48 -0.07
C LEU A 189 23.88 -61.19 1.06
N PRO A 190 23.47 -61.24 2.35
CA PRO A 190 22.11 -61.50 2.84
C PRO A 190 21.16 -60.32 2.62
N ARG A 191 19.86 -60.60 2.43
CA ARG A 191 18.82 -59.58 2.24
C ARG A 191 18.57 -58.84 3.55
N LEU A 192 19.03 -57.59 3.63
CA LEU A 192 18.80 -56.72 4.79
C LEU A 192 17.59 -55.80 4.57
N PRO A 193 16.91 -55.32 5.62
CA PRO A 193 15.83 -54.32 5.50
C PRO A 193 16.26 -53.07 4.72
N PRO A 194 15.32 -52.33 4.10
CA PRO A 194 15.61 -51.08 3.40
C PRO A 194 16.47 -50.13 4.25
N GLY A 195 17.53 -49.58 3.65
CA GLY A 195 18.47 -48.67 4.33
C GLY A 195 19.56 -49.31 5.20
N GLN A 196 19.50 -50.62 5.48
CA GLN A 196 20.49 -51.31 6.35
C GLN A 196 21.64 -51.99 5.59
N CYS A 197 21.53 -52.14 4.26
CA CYS A 197 22.61 -52.68 3.43
C CYS A 197 23.55 -51.57 2.94
N ASN A 198 24.84 -51.62 3.34
CA ASN A 198 25.84 -50.62 2.92
C ASN A 198 26.04 -50.58 1.39
N ILE A 199 25.93 -51.72 0.70
CA ILE A 199 26.08 -51.81 -0.76
C ILE A 199 24.90 -51.13 -1.46
N CYS A 200 23.65 -51.51 -1.12
CA CYS A 200 22.45 -50.87 -1.68
C CYS A 200 22.36 -49.38 -1.32
N ARG A 201 22.75 -49.01 -0.09
CA ARG A 201 22.78 -47.62 0.38
C ARG A 201 23.75 -46.78 -0.45
N SER A 202 24.92 -47.31 -0.81
CA SER A 202 25.90 -46.59 -1.66
C SER A 202 25.47 -46.48 -3.13
N ARG A 203 24.68 -47.45 -3.64
CA ARG A 203 24.29 -47.53 -5.06
C ARG A 203 22.98 -46.84 -5.40
N ASN A 204 22.04 -46.78 -4.45
CA ASN A 204 20.69 -46.25 -4.68
C ASN A 204 20.45 -44.96 -3.87
N MET A 205 21.36 -43.98 -3.95
CA MET A 205 21.10 -42.67 -3.32
C MET A 205 20.07 -41.89 -4.13
N GLU A 206 18.96 -41.52 -3.50
CA GLU A 206 17.96 -40.64 -4.10
C GLU A 206 18.27 -39.19 -3.75
N VAL A 207 18.10 -38.28 -4.72
CA VAL A 207 18.26 -36.84 -4.48
C VAL A 207 16.89 -36.25 -4.19
N ILE A 208 16.72 -35.69 -3.00
CA ILE A 208 15.50 -35.02 -2.58
C ILE A 208 15.70 -33.50 -2.67
N TYR A 209 14.83 -32.82 -3.41
CA TYR A 209 14.87 -31.38 -3.57
C TYR A 209 13.90 -30.72 -2.60
N LYS A 210 14.41 -29.92 -1.65
CA LYS A 210 13.59 -29.25 -0.62
C LYS A 210 13.50 -27.74 -0.87
N TYR A 211 12.39 -27.29 -1.44
CA TYR A 211 12.18 -25.87 -1.73
C TYR A 211 11.84 -25.02 -0.48
N SER A 212 11.66 -25.65 0.69
CA SER A 212 11.23 -24.98 1.92
C SER A 212 12.19 -23.90 2.41
N GLY A 213 13.51 -24.09 2.25
CA GLY A 213 14.52 -23.10 2.62
C GLY A 213 14.38 -21.81 1.81
N VAL A 214 14.25 -21.96 0.48
CA VAL A 214 14.00 -20.85 -0.45
C VAL A 214 12.69 -20.15 -0.11
N PHE A 215 11.60 -20.91 0.08
CA PHE A 215 10.29 -20.36 0.42
C PHE A 215 10.29 -19.59 1.75
N ALA A 216 11.00 -20.09 2.78
CA ALA A 216 11.11 -19.42 4.07
C ALA A 216 11.88 -18.09 3.95
N LEU A 217 12.98 -18.09 3.19
CA LEU A 217 13.77 -16.88 2.93
C LEU A 217 12.94 -15.82 2.18
N VAL A 218 12.24 -16.23 1.12
CA VAL A 218 11.33 -15.36 0.36
C VAL A 218 10.22 -14.82 1.26
N THR A 219 9.57 -15.67 2.04
CA THR A 219 8.48 -15.26 2.95
C THR A 219 8.96 -14.22 3.95
N ARG A 220 10.16 -14.41 4.53
CA ARG A 220 10.79 -13.45 5.45
C ARG A 220 11.05 -12.11 4.77
N PHE A 221 11.58 -12.13 3.54
CA PHE A 221 11.84 -10.91 2.78
C PHE A 221 10.54 -10.17 2.42
N LEU A 222 9.50 -10.88 2.00
CA LEU A 222 8.20 -10.28 1.72
C LEU A 222 7.53 -9.71 2.99
N ASN A 223 7.70 -10.36 4.15
CA ASN A 223 7.24 -9.81 5.43
C ASN A 223 7.99 -8.52 5.79
N GLN A 224 9.28 -8.44 5.50
CA GLN A 224 10.06 -7.22 5.69
C GLN A 224 9.56 -6.11 4.75
N ALA A 225 9.35 -6.42 3.46
CA ALA A 225 8.85 -5.44 2.49
C ALA A 225 7.51 -4.81 2.92
N GLU A 226 6.63 -5.54 3.61
CA GLU A 226 5.37 -5.01 4.14
C GLU A 226 5.53 -3.96 5.25
N GLN A 227 6.73 -3.83 5.83
CA GLN A 227 7.06 -2.86 6.88
C GLN A 227 7.82 -1.65 6.36
N GLU A 228 8.25 -1.67 5.10
CA GLU A 228 9.05 -0.60 4.49
C GLU A 228 8.18 0.51 3.87
N SER A 229 8.81 1.62 3.50
CA SER A 229 8.13 2.69 2.77
C SER A 229 7.60 2.21 1.42
N PRO A 230 6.52 2.78 0.86
CA PRO A 230 5.88 2.25 -0.34
C PRO A 230 6.81 2.11 -1.56
N LYS A 231 7.74 3.05 -1.73
CA LYS A 231 8.74 2.99 -2.82
C LYS A 231 9.74 1.86 -2.60
N ALA A 232 10.28 1.73 -1.39
CA ALA A 232 11.20 0.65 -1.03
C ALA A 232 10.53 -0.72 -1.18
N ALA A 233 9.33 -0.87 -0.62
CA ALA A 233 8.53 -2.08 -0.69
C ALA A 233 8.23 -2.50 -2.13
N ALA A 234 7.87 -1.56 -3.02
CA ALA A 234 7.59 -1.86 -4.42
C ALA A 234 8.81 -2.44 -5.14
N VAL A 235 9.99 -1.83 -4.94
CA VAL A 235 11.27 -2.35 -5.47
C VAL A 235 11.55 -3.75 -4.96
N MET A 236 11.37 -3.99 -3.66
CA MET A 236 11.59 -5.30 -3.04
C MET A 236 10.65 -6.36 -3.64
N PHE A 237 9.35 -6.07 -3.72
CA PHE A 237 8.35 -7.00 -4.28
C PHE A 237 8.62 -7.33 -5.75
N LEU A 238 8.88 -6.32 -6.58
CA LEU A 238 9.15 -6.50 -8.00
C LEU A 238 10.47 -7.23 -8.23
N GLY A 239 11.52 -6.89 -7.48
CA GLY A 239 12.79 -7.61 -7.52
C GLY A 239 12.65 -9.07 -7.12
N ALA A 240 11.92 -9.36 -6.04
CA ALA A 240 11.63 -10.73 -5.63
C ALA A 240 10.86 -11.51 -6.72
N ALA A 241 9.84 -10.90 -7.34
CA ALA A 241 9.10 -11.53 -8.43
C ALA A 241 10.02 -11.92 -9.60
N LYS A 242 10.93 -11.03 -9.98
CA LYS A 242 11.89 -11.27 -11.05
C LYS A 242 12.81 -12.45 -10.72
N GLU A 243 13.40 -12.48 -9.52
CA GLU A 243 14.33 -13.54 -9.14
C GLU A 243 13.64 -14.91 -9.03
N ILE A 244 12.44 -14.94 -8.44
CA ILE A 244 11.66 -16.18 -8.27
C ILE A 244 11.19 -16.72 -9.63
N ALA A 245 10.83 -15.85 -10.57
CA ALA A 245 10.43 -16.26 -11.92
C ALA A 245 11.54 -16.98 -12.68
N LEU A 246 12.82 -16.75 -12.33
CA LEU A 246 13.97 -17.42 -12.93
C LEU A 246 14.21 -18.83 -12.37
N HIS A 247 13.57 -19.18 -11.24
CA HIS A 247 13.74 -20.49 -10.63
C HIS A 247 13.20 -21.61 -11.54
N LYS A 248 14.06 -22.59 -11.77
CA LYS A 248 13.73 -23.87 -12.40
C LYS A 248 13.61 -24.95 -11.33
N ASP A 249 12.63 -25.82 -11.52
CA ASP A 249 12.40 -26.96 -10.63
C ASP A 249 13.06 -28.23 -11.20
N PRO A 250 14.06 -28.81 -10.51
CA PRO A 250 14.66 -30.10 -10.88
C PRO A 250 13.81 -31.31 -10.46
N ALA A 251 12.78 -31.13 -9.62
CA ALA A 251 12.00 -32.21 -9.05
C ALA A 251 10.96 -32.82 -10.01
N LEU A 252 10.62 -34.09 -9.79
CA LEU A 252 9.59 -34.83 -10.52
C LEU A 252 8.44 -35.23 -9.58
N GLY A 253 7.25 -35.50 -10.13
CA GLY A 253 6.11 -36.01 -9.36
C GLY A 253 5.57 -35.05 -8.31
N THR A 254 5.32 -35.54 -7.09
CA THR A 254 4.62 -34.79 -6.01
C THR A 254 5.40 -33.57 -5.51
N GLN A 255 6.73 -33.60 -5.53
CA GLN A 255 7.56 -32.46 -5.11
C GLN A 255 7.39 -31.25 -6.06
N LYS A 256 7.25 -31.52 -7.35
CA LYS A 256 6.95 -30.50 -8.36
C LYS A 256 5.61 -29.82 -8.15
N GLN A 257 4.59 -30.57 -7.71
CA GLN A 257 3.28 -30.00 -7.40
C GLN A 257 3.36 -29.01 -6.22
N LEU A 258 4.15 -29.34 -5.20
CA LEU A 258 4.36 -28.46 -4.05
C LEU A 258 5.10 -27.18 -4.45
N TYR A 259 6.15 -27.30 -5.27
CA TYR A 259 6.85 -26.15 -5.84
C TYR A 259 5.90 -25.21 -6.60
N ILE A 260 5.09 -25.76 -7.53
CA ILE A 260 4.13 -24.97 -8.33
C ILE A 260 3.15 -24.20 -7.43
N LEU A 261 2.60 -24.87 -6.41
CA LEU A 261 1.69 -24.23 -5.46
C LEU A 261 2.37 -23.09 -4.69
N THR A 262 3.59 -23.31 -4.19
CA THR A 262 4.33 -22.28 -3.45
C THR A 262 4.72 -21.09 -4.32
N SER A 263 5.12 -21.33 -5.59
CA SER A 263 5.40 -20.28 -6.57
C SER A 263 4.14 -19.45 -6.84
N PHE A 264 3.01 -20.10 -7.13
CA PHE A 264 1.75 -19.40 -7.38
C PHE A 264 1.28 -18.56 -6.19
N GLN A 265 1.35 -19.09 -4.96
CA GLN A 265 0.99 -18.36 -3.74
C GLN A 265 1.88 -17.13 -3.50
N THR A 266 3.16 -17.24 -3.87
CA THR A 266 4.11 -16.15 -3.73
C THR A 266 3.81 -15.02 -4.70
N ASP A 267 3.56 -15.35 -5.97
CA ASP A 267 3.18 -14.36 -6.99
C ASP A 267 1.82 -13.72 -6.72
N ASP A 268 0.85 -14.49 -6.22
CA ASP A 268 -0.45 -13.97 -5.78
C ASP A 268 -0.31 -12.94 -4.64
N ARG A 269 0.53 -13.26 -3.65
CA ARG A 269 0.84 -12.32 -2.55
C ARG A 269 1.53 -11.06 -3.06
N ILE A 270 2.57 -11.20 -3.89
CA ILE A 270 3.31 -10.07 -4.45
C ILE A 270 2.38 -9.16 -5.25
N THR A 271 1.61 -9.72 -6.17
CA THR A 271 0.71 -8.97 -7.04
C THR A 271 -0.41 -8.29 -6.26
N THR A 272 -1.00 -8.98 -5.27
CA THR A 272 -2.01 -8.40 -4.38
C THR A 272 -1.47 -7.20 -3.61
N ARG A 273 -0.27 -7.31 -3.03
CA ARG A 273 0.37 -6.19 -2.30
C ARG A 273 0.68 -5.01 -3.20
N LEU A 274 1.30 -5.26 -4.36
CA LEU A 274 1.58 -4.23 -5.35
C LEU A 274 0.30 -3.54 -5.85
N GLN A 275 -0.74 -4.31 -6.18
CA GLN A 275 -2.06 -3.76 -6.58
C GLN A 275 -2.61 -2.80 -5.52
N LYS A 276 -2.60 -3.19 -4.24
CA LYS A 276 -3.06 -2.32 -3.15
C LYS A 276 -2.21 -1.05 -3.06
N MET A 277 -0.89 -1.18 -3.10
CA MET A 277 0.03 -0.04 -3.02
C MET A 277 -0.17 0.97 -4.15
N LEU A 278 -0.32 0.49 -5.39
CA LEU A 278 -0.57 1.32 -6.57
C LEU A 278 -1.88 2.13 -6.49
N VAL A 279 -2.83 1.70 -5.66
CA VAL A 279 -4.09 2.41 -5.42
C VAL A 279 -3.99 3.36 -4.22
N LEU A 280 -3.43 2.87 -3.11
CA LEU A 280 -3.38 3.55 -1.82
C LEU A 280 -2.34 4.67 -1.81
N CYS A 281 -1.16 4.42 -2.37
CA CYS A 281 -0.02 5.33 -2.32
C CYS A 281 0.02 6.24 -3.55
N ASP A 282 0.57 7.44 -3.36
CA ASP A 282 0.70 8.42 -4.43
C ASP A 282 2.11 8.33 -5.05
N PHE A 283 2.26 7.41 -6.02
CA PHE A 283 3.50 7.29 -6.79
C PHE A 283 3.59 8.36 -7.89
N PRO A 284 4.79 8.91 -8.15
CA PRO A 284 5.02 9.68 -9.38
C PRO A 284 4.63 8.87 -10.61
N LYS A 285 4.00 9.51 -11.59
CA LYS A 285 3.49 8.81 -12.79
C LYS A 285 4.60 8.06 -13.55
N SER A 286 5.78 8.66 -13.68
CA SER A 286 6.94 8.01 -14.30
C SER A 286 7.31 6.71 -13.58
N LEU A 287 7.39 6.75 -12.25
CA LEU A 287 7.73 5.61 -11.43
C LEU A 287 6.66 4.50 -11.50
N TYR A 288 5.39 4.89 -11.45
CA TYR A 288 4.25 3.98 -11.64
C TYR A 288 4.36 3.20 -12.96
N GLU A 289 4.57 3.92 -14.07
CA GLU A 289 4.66 3.32 -15.41
C GLU A 289 5.87 2.40 -15.54
N LYS A 290 7.03 2.80 -14.97
CA LYS A 290 8.24 1.97 -14.94
C LYS A 290 8.03 0.67 -14.14
N PHE A 291 7.35 0.72 -12.99
CA PHE A 291 7.01 -0.49 -12.21
C PHE A 291 6.07 -1.45 -12.94
N VAL A 292 5.01 -0.94 -13.55
CA VAL A 292 4.07 -1.76 -14.33
C VAL A 292 4.78 -2.41 -15.53
N THR A 293 5.56 -1.62 -16.27
CA THR A 293 6.31 -2.10 -17.45
C THR A 293 7.36 -3.14 -17.05
N PHE A 294 8.08 -2.90 -15.95
CA PHE A 294 9.05 -3.85 -15.43
C PHE A 294 8.39 -5.19 -15.12
N PHE A 295 7.27 -5.20 -14.39
CA PHE A 295 6.58 -6.45 -14.06
C PHE A 295 6.09 -7.21 -15.30
N GLN A 296 5.56 -6.49 -16.30
CA GLN A 296 5.17 -7.08 -17.57
C GLN A 296 6.34 -7.69 -18.37
N SER A 297 7.56 -7.20 -18.15
CA SER A 297 8.78 -7.73 -18.78
C SER A 297 9.30 -9.02 -18.14
N ILE A 298 8.81 -9.38 -16.93
CA ILE A 298 9.23 -10.59 -16.24
C ILE A 298 8.72 -11.81 -17.02
N SER A 299 9.64 -12.72 -17.35
CA SER A 299 9.31 -13.99 -18.00
C SER A 299 8.72 -14.97 -16.98
N LEU A 300 7.42 -14.84 -16.70
CA LEU A 300 6.73 -15.68 -15.72
C LEU A 300 6.67 -17.16 -16.18
N PRO A 301 6.72 -18.12 -15.25
CA PRO A 301 6.41 -19.52 -15.55
C PRO A 301 4.97 -19.70 -16.07
N CYS A 302 4.71 -20.78 -16.81
CA CYS A 302 3.41 -20.99 -17.45
C CYS A 302 2.23 -21.08 -16.46
N HIS A 303 2.45 -21.65 -15.28
CA HIS A 303 1.46 -21.69 -14.20
C HIS A 303 1.19 -20.33 -13.55
N CYS A 304 2.02 -19.32 -13.83
CA CYS A 304 1.90 -17.95 -13.32
C CYS A 304 1.52 -16.93 -14.42
N PHE A 305 1.27 -17.36 -15.66
CA PHE A 305 0.90 -16.42 -16.75
C PHE A 305 -0.37 -15.61 -16.48
N GLY A 306 -1.27 -16.10 -15.62
CA GLY A 306 -2.43 -15.36 -15.16
C GLY A 306 -2.09 -14.03 -14.49
N PHE A 307 -0.87 -13.89 -13.95
CA PHE A 307 -0.42 -12.67 -13.27
C PHE A 307 0.13 -11.60 -14.20
N SER A 308 0.45 -11.90 -15.46
CA SER A 308 1.18 -10.99 -16.37
C SER A 308 0.55 -9.59 -16.50
N ASN A 309 -0.78 -9.51 -16.35
CA ASN A 309 -1.55 -8.25 -16.42
C ASN A 309 -2.10 -7.80 -15.07
N SER A 310 -1.69 -8.42 -13.96
CA SER A 310 -2.22 -8.13 -12.63
C SER A 310 -1.93 -6.71 -12.17
N LEU A 311 -0.84 -6.08 -12.64
CA LEU A 311 -0.53 -4.69 -12.30
C LEU A 311 -1.19 -3.65 -13.24
N ASN A 312 -2.05 -4.07 -14.18
CA ASN A 312 -2.82 -3.16 -15.04
C ASN A 312 -4.00 -2.55 -14.25
N VAL A 313 -3.68 -1.90 -13.14
CA VAL A 313 -4.63 -1.21 -12.27
C VAL A 313 -5.09 0.06 -12.98
N VAL A 314 -6.40 0.30 -13.00
CA VAL A 314 -6.93 1.53 -13.59
C VAL A 314 -6.44 2.74 -12.77
N PRO A 315 -5.79 3.76 -13.35
CA PRO A 315 -5.34 4.90 -12.55
C PRO A 315 -6.52 5.77 -12.11
N TRP A 316 -6.35 6.57 -11.05
CA TRP A 316 -7.42 7.41 -10.49
C TRP A 316 -7.97 8.45 -11.47
N ASP A 317 -7.15 8.92 -12.42
CA ASP A 317 -7.49 9.87 -13.47
C ASP A 317 -8.15 9.22 -14.71
N HIS A 318 -8.28 7.88 -14.72
CA HIS A 318 -8.89 7.19 -15.84
C HIS A 318 -10.34 7.62 -16.04
N VAL A 319 -10.70 7.94 -17.29
CA VAL A 319 -12.00 8.54 -17.64
C VAL A 319 -13.19 7.70 -17.16
N LEU A 320 -13.14 6.37 -17.37
CA LEU A 320 -14.25 5.50 -16.97
C LEU A 320 -14.47 5.52 -15.45
N LEU A 321 -13.39 5.40 -14.67
CA LEU A 321 -13.45 5.44 -13.21
C LEU A 321 -13.92 6.81 -12.73
N THR A 322 -13.35 7.90 -13.27
CA THR A 322 -13.72 9.27 -12.90
C THR A 322 -15.21 9.54 -13.16
N THR A 323 -15.77 9.09 -14.30
CA THR A 323 -17.20 9.26 -14.59
C THR A 323 -18.11 8.46 -13.65
N VAL A 324 -17.67 7.29 -13.18
CA VAL A 324 -18.37 6.51 -12.16
C VAL A 324 -18.37 7.24 -10.82
N LEU A 325 -17.19 7.68 -10.36
CA LEU A 325 -17.05 8.39 -9.08
C LEU A 325 -17.85 9.69 -9.06
N LYS A 326 -17.89 10.43 -10.17
CA LYS A 326 -18.72 11.65 -10.33
C LYS A 326 -20.22 11.38 -10.48
N GLY A 327 -20.64 10.12 -10.60
CA GLY A 327 -22.05 9.74 -10.78
C GLY A 327 -22.60 9.97 -12.18
N GLN A 328 -21.76 10.32 -13.16
CA GLN A 328 -22.13 10.48 -14.56
C GLN A 328 -22.32 9.13 -15.27
N ASN A 329 -21.65 8.09 -14.77
CA ASN A 329 -21.76 6.72 -15.27
C ASN A 329 -22.16 5.77 -14.14
N ILE A 330 -23.46 5.50 -14.02
CA ILE A 330 -23.99 4.63 -12.95
C ILE A 330 -23.83 3.12 -13.25
N THR A 331 -23.52 2.75 -14.50
CA THR A 331 -23.44 1.34 -14.92
C THR A 331 -22.00 0.82 -14.95
N GLY A 332 -21.01 1.71 -14.90
CA GLY A 332 -19.60 1.34 -15.11
C GLY A 332 -19.31 0.86 -16.53
N GLN A 333 -20.17 1.17 -17.50
CA GLN A 333 -20.05 0.73 -18.88
C GLN A 333 -19.79 1.90 -19.82
N ARG A 334 -18.89 1.72 -20.79
CA ARG A 334 -18.69 2.67 -21.90
C ARG A 334 -18.56 1.92 -23.22
N THR A 335 -19.13 2.47 -24.29
CA THR A 335 -18.90 1.94 -25.64
C THR A 335 -17.67 2.60 -26.23
N GLN A 336 -16.66 1.80 -26.60
CA GLN A 336 -15.44 2.26 -27.26
C GLN A 336 -15.30 1.51 -28.58
N LYS A 337 -15.24 2.24 -29.70
CA LYS A 337 -15.14 1.68 -31.07
C LYS A 337 -16.17 0.55 -31.32
N GLY A 338 -17.42 0.75 -30.88
CA GLY A 338 -18.52 -0.24 -31.02
C GLY A 338 -18.52 -1.39 -30.01
N ARG A 339 -17.47 -1.54 -29.18
CA ARG A 339 -17.40 -2.59 -28.14
C ARG A 339 -17.76 -2.05 -26.76
N LYS A 340 -18.50 -2.83 -25.97
CA LYS A 340 -18.83 -2.50 -24.58
C LYS A 340 -17.64 -2.83 -23.69
N VAL A 341 -17.12 -1.82 -22.99
CA VAL A 341 -16.07 -1.93 -21.97
C VAL A 341 -16.71 -1.71 -20.61
N PHE A 342 -16.34 -2.54 -19.63
CA PHE A 342 -16.82 -2.46 -18.26
C PHE A 342 -15.67 -2.06 -17.32
N LEU A 343 -15.99 -1.34 -16.24
CA LEU A 343 -15.07 -1.11 -15.14
C LEU A 343 -14.89 -2.43 -14.38
N TRP A 344 -13.77 -3.09 -14.66
CA TRP A 344 -13.45 -4.42 -14.17
C TRP A 344 -12.13 -4.35 -13.41
N GLU A 345 -12.14 -4.77 -12.15
CA GLU A 345 -10.99 -4.69 -11.26
C GLU A 345 -10.89 -5.96 -10.41
N THR A 346 -9.68 -6.25 -9.91
CA THR A 346 -9.46 -7.35 -8.96
C THR A 346 -9.99 -6.98 -7.58
N LEU A 347 -10.30 -7.97 -6.75
CA LEU A 347 -10.83 -7.72 -5.41
C LEU A 347 -9.89 -6.83 -4.58
N ALA A 348 -8.58 -7.11 -4.61
CA ALA A 348 -7.57 -6.33 -3.88
C ALA A 348 -7.57 -4.83 -4.28
N VAL A 349 -7.77 -4.52 -5.56
CA VAL A 349 -7.90 -3.14 -6.05
C VAL A 349 -9.19 -2.52 -5.54
N ILE A 350 -10.32 -3.25 -5.58
CA ILE A 350 -11.62 -2.77 -5.09
C ILE A 350 -11.53 -2.45 -3.59
N GLU A 351 -10.96 -3.36 -2.80
CA GLU A 351 -10.74 -3.16 -1.36
C GLU A 351 -9.90 -1.92 -1.10
N ALA A 352 -8.77 -1.77 -1.79
CA ALA A 352 -7.90 -0.60 -1.66
C ALA A 352 -8.58 0.71 -2.06
N ARG A 353 -9.44 0.70 -3.09
CA ARG A 353 -10.22 1.90 -3.46
C ARG A 353 -11.26 2.26 -2.42
N VAL A 354 -11.97 1.26 -1.90
CA VAL A 354 -12.96 1.45 -0.83
C VAL A 354 -12.25 2.02 0.40
N GLU A 355 -11.13 1.44 0.81
CA GLU A 355 -10.27 1.91 1.90
C GLU A 355 -9.90 3.40 1.71
N LYS A 356 -9.25 3.76 0.59
CA LYS A 356 -8.85 5.16 0.32
C LYS A 356 -10.03 6.14 0.31
N LEU A 357 -11.17 5.75 -0.25
CA LEU A 357 -12.36 6.61 -0.31
C LEU A 357 -13.05 6.75 1.05
N VAL A 358 -13.09 5.68 1.85
CA VAL A 358 -13.63 5.67 3.21
C VAL A 358 -12.77 6.53 4.14
N ASP A 359 -11.44 6.44 4.05
CA ASP A 359 -10.52 7.28 4.82
C ASP A 359 -10.68 8.76 4.50
N LYS A 360 -10.93 9.08 3.22
CA LYS A 360 -11.28 10.44 2.77
C LYS A 360 -12.72 10.85 3.06
N ARG A 361 -13.53 9.99 3.69
CA ARG A 361 -14.96 10.20 3.98
C ARG A 361 -15.82 10.46 2.74
N ASN A 362 -15.35 10.01 1.57
CA ASN A 362 -16.03 10.13 0.27
C ASN A 362 -17.05 8.98 0.08
N TYR A 363 -17.99 8.86 1.01
CA TYR A 363 -18.92 7.72 1.06
C TYR A 363 -19.86 7.65 -0.15
N LYS A 364 -20.22 8.78 -0.78
CA LYS A 364 -21.05 8.80 -1.99
C LYS A 364 -20.32 8.16 -3.16
N GLU A 365 -19.02 8.43 -3.30
CA GLU A 365 -18.13 7.88 -4.30
C GLU A 365 -17.94 6.37 -4.09
N VAL A 366 -17.80 5.91 -2.84
CA VAL A 366 -17.77 4.47 -2.49
C VAL A 366 -19.02 3.76 -2.99
N VAL A 367 -20.21 4.32 -2.71
CA VAL A 367 -21.48 3.72 -3.12
C VAL A 367 -21.59 3.66 -4.65
N ARG A 368 -21.26 4.76 -5.36
CA ARG A 368 -21.27 4.80 -6.83
C ARG A 368 -20.33 3.75 -7.42
N TYR A 369 -19.12 3.68 -6.89
CA TYR A 369 -18.10 2.73 -7.32
C TYR A 369 -18.54 1.28 -7.13
N LEU A 370 -18.97 0.90 -5.91
CA LEU A 370 -19.40 -0.47 -5.61
C LEU A 370 -20.62 -0.92 -6.43
N ARG A 371 -21.53 0.01 -6.77
CA ARG A 371 -22.67 -0.27 -7.65
C ARG A 371 -22.26 -0.57 -9.10
N ALA A 372 -21.20 0.08 -9.58
CA ALA A 372 -20.77 0.03 -10.97
C ALA A 372 -19.67 -1.00 -11.28
N VAL A 373 -18.73 -1.21 -10.35
CA VAL A 373 -17.56 -2.07 -10.56
C VAL A 373 -17.95 -3.55 -10.68
N LYS A 374 -17.19 -4.28 -11.50
CA LYS A 374 -17.28 -5.73 -11.66
C LYS A 374 -15.98 -6.40 -11.25
N CYS A 375 -16.09 -7.63 -10.77
CA CYS A 375 -14.99 -8.44 -10.26
C CYS A 375 -15.23 -9.92 -10.60
N ASN A 376 -14.16 -10.69 -10.77
CA ASN A 376 -14.22 -12.15 -10.82
C ASN A 376 -14.67 -12.76 -9.49
N ASP A 377 -14.20 -12.21 -8.38
CA ASP A 377 -14.62 -12.65 -7.04
C ASP A 377 -15.99 -12.07 -6.70
N THR A 378 -17.02 -12.82 -7.08
CA THR A 378 -18.42 -12.46 -6.82
C THR A 378 -18.77 -12.50 -5.32
N LYS A 379 -18.04 -13.28 -4.51
CA LYS A 379 -18.28 -13.37 -3.07
C LYS A 379 -17.70 -12.15 -2.38
N GLY A 380 -16.41 -11.87 -2.57
CA GLY A 380 -15.76 -10.70 -1.98
C GLY A 380 -16.43 -9.38 -2.39
N LEU A 381 -16.79 -9.24 -3.66
CA LEU A 381 -17.52 -8.05 -4.13
C LEU A 381 -18.92 -7.93 -3.49
N ARG A 382 -19.62 -9.03 -3.24
CA ARG A 382 -20.91 -9.02 -2.54
C ARG A 382 -20.73 -8.57 -1.10
N ASP A 383 -19.72 -9.08 -0.40
CA ASP A 383 -19.46 -8.73 1.00
C ASP A 383 -19.16 -7.23 1.16
N LEU A 384 -18.44 -6.63 0.19
CA LEU A 384 -18.25 -5.17 0.11
C LEU A 384 -19.54 -4.42 -0.22
N ARG A 385 -20.36 -4.93 -1.14
CA ARG A 385 -21.66 -4.32 -1.50
C ARG A 385 -22.66 -4.35 -0.35
N ASP A 386 -22.58 -5.33 0.54
CA ASP A 386 -23.42 -5.38 1.75
C ASP A 386 -23.13 -4.22 2.71
N GLN A 387 -22.03 -3.49 2.54
CA GLN A 387 -21.72 -2.25 3.26
C GLN A 387 -22.34 -0.98 2.62
N ILE A 388 -22.92 -1.06 1.42
CA ILE A 388 -23.56 0.09 0.74
C ILE A 388 -24.61 0.78 1.63
N PRO A 389 -25.54 0.06 2.30
CA PRO A 389 -26.52 0.71 3.16
C PRO A 389 -25.89 1.49 4.32
N PHE A 390 -24.79 0.99 4.88
CA PHE A 390 -24.06 1.69 5.93
C PHE A 390 -23.43 2.99 5.40
N TYR A 391 -22.79 2.96 4.23
CA TYR A 391 -22.24 4.16 3.61
C TYR A 391 -23.31 5.19 3.23
N LEU A 392 -24.50 4.74 2.79
CA LEU A 392 -25.64 5.62 2.55
C LEU A 392 -26.10 6.30 3.85
N CYS A 393 -26.18 5.56 4.96
CA CYS A 393 -26.45 6.13 6.28
C CYS A 393 -25.40 7.19 6.66
N LYS A 394 -24.11 6.94 6.43
CA LYS A 394 -23.04 7.93 6.67
C LYS A 394 -23.24 9.24 5.90
N THR A 395 -23.80 9.17 4.70
CA THR A 395 -24.12 10.35 3.88
C THR A 395 -25.42 11.06 4.29
N GLY A 396 -26.19 10.48 5.21
CA GLY A 396 -27.51 10.98 5.62
C GLY A 396 -28.67 10.54 4.72
N ASP A 397 -28.42 9.64 3.75
CA ASP A 397 -29.45 9.13 2.84
C ASP A 397 -30.08 7.84 3.38
N PHE A 398 -30.88 8.00 4.43
CA PHE A 398 -31.49 6.88 5.16
C PHE A 398 -32.56 6.14 4.35
N LEU A 399 -33.22 6.84 3.43
CA LEU A 399 -34.26 6.23 2.60
C LEU A 399 -33.64 5.28 1.57
N ASP A 400 -32.62 5.74 0.85
CA ASP A 400 -31.90 4.88 -0.10
C ASP A 400 -31.15 3.77 0.62
N ALA A 401 -30.64 4.02 1.84
CA ALA A 401 -30.04 2.97 2.67
C ALA A 401 -31.05 1.83 2.97
N ALA A 402 -32.24 2.18 3.46
CA ALA A 402 -33.29 1.21 3.75
C ALA A 402 -33.76 0.46 2.50
N HIS A 403 -33.85 1.15 1.35
CA HIS A 403 -34.14 0.51 0.07
C HIS A 403 -33.01 -0.43 -0.36
N SER A 404 -31.75 -0.02 -0.24
CA SER A 404 -30.58 -0.82 -0.63
C SER A 404 -30.42 -2.10 0.20
N LEU A 405 -30.97 -2.16 1.42
CA LEU A 405 -31.01 -3.41 2.19
C LEU A 405 -31.92 -4.45 1.53
N LEU A 406 -33.06 -4.02 0.99
CA LEU A 406 -34.11 -4.91 0.49
C LEU A 406 -33.99 -5.24 -1.00
N PHE A 407 -33.33 -4.37 -1.77
CA PHE A 407 -33.16 -4.55 -3.21
C PHE A 407 -31.70 -4.86 -3.55
N PRO A 408 -31.40 -6.01 -4.20
CA PRO A 408 -30.04 -6.37 -4.54
C PRO A 408 -29.45 -5.43 -5.60
N VAL A 409 -28.16 -5.13 -5.45
CA VAL A 409 -27.38 -4.42 -6.47
C VAL A 409 -27.00 -5.43 -7.56
N ASN A 410 -27.64 -5.32 -8.72
CA ASN A 410 -27.51 -6.25 -9.85
C ASN A 410 -27.98 -7.69 -9.52
N SER A 411 -27.85 -8.60 -10.49
CA SER A 411 -28.40 -9.98 -10.51
C SER A 411 -27.85 -10.96 -9.45
N LEU A 412 -27.53 -10.48 -8.24
CA LEU A 412 -27.23 -11.31 -7.09
C LEU A 412 -28.51 -11.98 -6.58
N ALA A 413 -28.41 -13.26 -6.23
CA ALA A 413 -29.57 -14.11 -5.91
C ALA A 413 -30.35 -13.73 -4.63
N CYS A 414 -29.83 -12.87 -3.73
CA CYS A 414 -30.54 -12.42 -2.51
C CYS A 414 -30.10 -11.01 -2.09
N CYS A 415 -31.04 -10.21 -1.58
CA CYS A 415 -30.79 -8.87 -1.04
C CYS A 415 -29.87 -8.88 0.20
N THR A 416 -29.34 -7.72 0.60
CA THR A 416 -28.48 -7.58 1.79
C THR A 416 -29.22 -7.92 3.08
N ALA A 417 -30.53 -7.63 3.16
CA ALA A 417 -31.38 -7.96 4.31
C ALA A 417 -31.36 -9.45 4.66
N CYS A 418 -31.19 -10.35 3.67
CA CYS A 418 -31.06 -11.79 3.91
C CYS A 418 -29.86 -12.16 4.80
N ARG A 419 -28.85 -11.28 4.90
CA ARG A 419 -27.54 -11.56 5.51
C ARG A 419 -27.23 -10.71 6.73
N ILE A 420 -28.09 -9.77 7.10
CA ILE A 420 -27.86 -8.94 8.29
C ILE A 420 -28.03 -9.77 9.57
N THR A 421 -27.21 -9.48 10.57
CA THR A 421 -27.31 -10.10 11.90
C THR A 421 -28.31 -9.36 12.79
N PRO A 422 -28.82 -9.97 13.88
CA PRO A 422 -29.68 -9.30 14.86
C PRO A 422 -29.11 -7.98 15.40
N LEU A 423 -27.80 -7.94 15.64
CA LEU A 423 -27.12 -6.74 16.13
C LEU A 423 -27.08 -5.65 15.04
N GLN A 424 -26.76 -6.02 13.80
CA GLN A 424 -26.77 -5.07 12.68
C GLN A 424 -28.17 -4.50 12.43
N PHE A 425 -29.20 -5.33 12.57
CA PHE A 425 -30.59 -4.90 12.47
C PHE A 425 -30.92 -3.80 13.50
N GLU A 426 -30.56 -4.00 14.78
CA GLU A 426 -30.75 -2.98 15.82
C GLU A 426 -30.01 -1.67 15.48
N VAL A 427 -28.75 -1.76 15.04
CA VAL A 427 -27.95 -0.58 14.67
C VAL A 427 -28.58 0.17 13.48
N TYR A 428 -29.05 -0.52 12.44
CA TYR A 428 -29.77 0.10 11.32
C TYR A 428 -31.05 0.80 11.78
N LEU A 429 -31.85 0.19 12.65
CA LEU A 429 -33.04 0.83 13.20
C LEU A 429 -32.69 2.10 13.98
N LYS A 430 -31.63 2.07 14.80
CA LYS A 430 -31.12 3.26 15.50
C LYS A 430 -30.72 4.35 14.52
N MET A 431 -29.97 4.00 13.47
CA MET A 431 -29.56 4.95 12.43
C MET A 431 -30.79 5.60 11.74
N PHE A 432 -31.76 4.78 11.33
CA PHE A 432 -32.96 5.26 10.64
C PHE A 432 -33.86 6.12 11.52
N ARG A 433 -33.99 5.80 12.82
CA ARG A 433 -34.84 6.53 13.77
C ARG A 433 -34.25 7.87 14.18
N THR A 434 -32.93 7.92 14.37
CA THR A 434 -32.26 9.05 15.04
C THR A 434 -31.50 9.95 14.07
N GLY A 435 -31.25 9.48 12.84
CA GLY A 435 -30.39 10.17 11.89
C GLY A 435 -28.91 10.21 12.33
N SER A 436 -28.54 9.42 13.34
CA SER A 436 -27.19 9.35 13.87
C SER A 436 -26.51 8.05 13.44
N VAL A 437 -25.19 8.09 13.25
CA VAL A 437 -24.37 6.97 12.79
C VAL A 437 -23.14 6.81 13.67
N PRO A 438 -22.56 5.61 13.78
CA PRO A 438 -21.25 5.43 14.41
C PRO A 438 -20.20 6.34 13.75
N ALA A 439 -19.26 6.89 14.50
CA ALA A 439 -18.21 7.77 13.98
C ALA A 439 -17.16 6.98 13.19
N GLY A 440 -16.83 5.77 13.66
CA GLY A 440 -15.86 4.87 13.02
C GLY A 440 -16.34 4.26 11.71
N ASN A 441 -15.43 3.60 11.00
CA ASN A 441 -15.73 2.91 9.74
C ASN A 441 -16.34 1.52 9.94
N ASP A 442 -16.32 1.00 11.16
CA ASP A 442 -17.01 -0.23 11.55
C ASP A 442 -18.40 0.11 12.12
N MET A 443 -19.43 -0.56 11.60
CA MET A 443 -20.81 -0.43 12.05
C MET A 443 -21.01 -0.92 13.49
N LEU A 444 -20.22 -1.90 13.94
CA LEU A 444 -20.34 -2.51 15.27
C LEU A 444 -19.31 -1.97 16.27
N GLY A 445 -18.50 -0.99 15.87
CA GLY A 445 -17.51 -0.37 16.75
C GLY A 445 -18.15 0.36 17.94
N SER A 446 -17.49 0.32 19.09
CA SER A 446 -17.92 0.98 20.35
C SER A 446 -17.70 2.51 20.38
N GLY A 447 -17.53 3.13 19.21
CA GLY A 447 -17.16 4.55 19.12
C GLY A 447 -18.35 5.52 19.18
N PRO A 448 -18.04 6.83 19.16
CA PRO A 448 -18.91 7.95 18.90
C PRO A 448 -20.22 7.70 18.17
N TRP A 449 -21.41 8.06 18.65
CA TRP A 449 -22.51 8.32 17.72
C TRP A 449 -22.54 9.80 17.33
N ILE A 450 -22.64 10.07 16.03
CA ILE A 450 -22.64 11.42 15.43
C ILE A 450 -23.84 11.59 14.50
N THR A 451 -24.38 12.79 14.39
CA THR A 451 -25.47 13.08 13.44
C THR A 451 -24.95 13.01 12.00
N ALA A 452 -25.58 12.23 11.13
CA ALA A 452 -25.18 12.11 9.74
C ALA A 452 -25.34 13.44 8.98
N GLY A 453 -24.39 13.75 8.10
CA GLY A 453 -24.39 14.99 7.33
C GLY A 453 -23.86 16.23 8.06
N LYS A 454 -23.59 16.16 9.38
CA LYS A 454 -22.75 17.15 10.07
C LYS A 454 -21.29 16.73 9.93
N CYS A 455 -20.59 17.26 8.94
CA CYS A 455 -19.13 17.23 8.97
C CYS A 455 -18.67 18.15 10.11
N ASP A 456 -17.95 17.61 11.09
CA ASP A 456 -17.19 18.42 12.04
C ASP A 456 -16.11 19.18 11.27
N PHE A 457 -16.47 20.37 10.80
CA PHE A 457 -15.54 21.36 10.24
C PHE A 457 -14.69 22.01 11.35
N LEU A 458 -14.84 21.59 12.61
CA LEU A 458 -14.28 22.26 13.78
C LEU A 458 -12.87 21.82 14.19
N LEU A 459 -12.18 20.94 13.44
CA LEU A 459 -10.85 20.47 13.88
C LEU A 459 -9.69 20.52 12.88
N ILE A 460 -9.80 21.17 11.71
CA ILE A 460 -8.60 21.45 10.90
C ILE A 460 -8.71 22.81 10.21
N SER A 461 -8.05 23.81 10.80
CA SER A 461 -7.26 24.90 10.16
C SER A 461 -7.31 26.16 11.02
N ALA A 462 -6.35 26.28 11.95
CA ALA A 462 -5.72 27.58 12.13
C ALA A 462 -4.86 27.76 10.86
N GLU A 463 -5.07 28.87 10.17
CA GLU A 463 -4.45 29.26 8.89
C GLU A 463 -5.21 28.86 7.61
N TYR A 464 -5.72 29.91 6.96
CA TYR A 464 -6.31 30.03 5.61
C TYR A 464 -7.82 29.80 5.39
N LYS A 465 -8.49 30.96 5.31
CA LYS A 465 -9.62 31.34 4.43
C LYS A 465 -10.92 30.51 4.51
N ILE A 466 -11.88 31.15 5.20
CA ILE A 466 -13.34 31.04 5.11
C ILE A 466 -13.81 30.37 3.80
N CYS A 467 -14.20 29.10 3.88
CA CYS A 467 -15.02 28.44 2.88
C CYS A 467 -16.49 28.80 3.14
N PHE A 468 -17.07 29.63 2.28
CA PHE A 468 -18.53 29.73 2.11
C PHE A 468 -19.04 28.42 1.50
N GLY A 469 -19.18 27.38 2.32
CA GLY A 469 -19.70 26.07 1.93
C GLY A 469 -21.09 25.87 2.50
N PHE A 470 -22.07 25.63 1.62
CA PHE A 470 -23.45 25.28 1.93
C PHE A 470 -23.57 24.47 3.23
N LEU A 471 -24.40 24.96 4.16
CA LEU A 471 -24.88 24.21 5.31
C LEU A 471 -25.56 22.94 4.77
N PHE A 472 -24.83 21.82 4.70
CA PHE A 472 -25.43 20.54 4.35
C PHE A 472 -26.49 20.24 5.41
N LEU A 473 -27.75 20.27 4.99
CA LEU A 473 -28.88 19.83 5.80
C LEU A 473 -28.54 18.43 6.31
N ALA A 474 -28.45 18.29 7.64
CA ALA A 474 -28.31 16.98 8.27
C ALA A 474 -29.37 16.03 7.69
N GLY A 475 -28.97 14.80 7.37
CA GLY A 475 -29.89 13.82 6.79
C GLY A 475 -31.09 13.64 7.70
N SER A 476 -32.31 13.82 7.18
CA SER A 476 -33.51 13.70 8.00
C SER A 476 -33.76 12.22 8.33
N PRO A 477 -33.99 11.87 9.61
CA PRO A 477 -34.39 10.51 10.00
C PRO A 477 -35.65 10.05 9.24
N LEU A 478 -35.85 8.73 9.16
CA LEU A 478 -37.06 8.18 8.56
C LEU A 478 -38.29 8.51 9.41
N LYS A 479 -39.40 8.86 8.74
CA LYS A 479 -40.71 8.98 9.40
C LYS A 479 -41.13 7.63 9.97
N ASP A 480 -41.82 7.63 11.11
CA ASP A 480 -42.16 6.40 11.84
C ASP A 480 -42.95 5.37 11.02
N ALA A 481 -43.92 5.82 10.24
CA ALA A 481 -44.65 4.94 9.33
C ALA A 481 -43.73 4.24 8.30
N VAL A 482 -42.72 4.96 7.80
CA VAL A 482 -41.73 4.41 6.86
C VAL A 482 -40.78 3.47 7.58
N LEU A 483 -40.27 3.86 8.75
CA LEU A 483 -39.39 3.04 9.58
C LEU A 483 -40.04 1.71 9.94
N ILE A 484 -41.28 1.72 10.44
CA ILE A 484 -42.05 0.52 10.78
C ILE A 484 -42.18 -0.39 9.55
N LYS A 485 -42.59 0.19 8.41
CA LYS A 485 -42.75 -0.57 7.17
C LYS A 485 -41.45 -1.23 6.73
N GLN A 486 -40.32 -0.52 6.76
CA GLN A 486 -39.03 -1.09 6.37
C GLN A 486 -38.53 -2.11 7.39
N ALA A 487 -38.67 -1.86 8.69
CA ALA A 487 -38.30 -2.79 9.75
C ALA A 487 -39.03 -4.13 9.62
N LEU A 488 -40.34 -4.11 9.38
CA LEU A 488 -41.13 -5.31 9.16
C LEU A 488 -40.63 -6.06 7.91
N LYS A 489 -40.41 -5.36 6.79
CA LYS A 489 -39.84 -6.00 5.59
C LYS A 489 -38.49 -6.66 5.86
N LEU A 490 -37.61 -6.02 6.62
CA LEU A 490 -36.31 -6.59 7.00
C LEU A 490 -36.48 -7.86 7.85
N LEU A 491 -37.36 -7.84 8.86
CA LEU A 491 -37.68 -9.01 9.69
C LEU A 491 -38.15 -10.17 8.81
N TYR A 492 -39.11 -9.94 7.91
CA TYR A 492 -39.65 -10.98 7.02
C TYR A 492 -38.67 -11.44 5.93
N SER A 493 -37.66 -10.63 5.59
CA SER A 493 -36.63 -11.00 4.61
C SER A 493 -35.57 -11.94 5.17
N ASN A 494 -35.53 -12.15 6.49
CA ASN A 494 -34.50 -12.94 7.15
C ASN A 494 -35.05 -13.72 8.34
N VAL A 495 -35.14 -15.04 8.19
CA VAL A 495 -35.70 -15.96 9.20
C VAL A 495 -34.98 -15.84 10.55
N LEU A 496 -33.68 -15.56 10.56
CA LEU A 496 -32.90 -15.38 11.79
C LEU A 496 -33.33 -14.12 12.55
N LEU A 497 -33.75 -13.06 11.86
CA LEU A 497 -34.27 -11.86 12.51
C LEU A 497 -35.70 -12.10 12.99
N TYR A 498 -36.55 -12.65 12.12
CA TYR A 498 -37.97 -12.91 12.41
C TYR A 498 -38.13 -13.79 13.65
N ARG A 499 -37.35 -14.87 13.78
CA ARG A 499 -37.45 -15.80 14.91
C ARG A 499 -36.76 -15.32 16.18
N ASN A 500 -35.98 -14.24 16.11
CA ASN A 500 -35.25 -13.76 17.28
C ASN A 500 -36.10 -12.75 18.06
N PRO A 501 -36.52 -13.06 19.30
CA PRO A 501 -37.35 -12.16 20.10
C PRO A 501 -36.65 -10.82 20.38
N LYS A 502 -35.31 -10.80 20.45
CA LYS A 502 -34.55 -9.55 20.66
C LYS A 502 -34.72 -8.57 19.51
N CYS A 503 -34.92 -9.02 18.27
CA CYS A 503 -35.15 -8.14 17.14
C CYS A 503 -36.50 -7.42 17.27
N TRP A 504 -37.55 -8.15 17.66
CA TRP A 504 -38.87 -7.57 17.93
C TRP A 504 -38.84 -6.61 19.12
N SER A 505 -38.21 -7.01 20.22
CA SER A 505 -38.00 -6.12 21.37
C SER A 505 -37.24 -4.86 20.97
N SER A 506 -36.19 -4.97 20.16
CA SER A 506 -35.40 -3.82 19.68
C SER A 506 -36.24 -2.86 18.84
N LEU A 507 -37.08 -3.39 17.93
CA LEU A 507 -38.00 -2.57 17.15
C LEU A 507 -38.95 -1.78 18.04
N ILE A 508 -39.59 -2.44 19.01
CA ILE A 508 -40.51 -1.80 19.95
C ILE A 508 -39.78 -0.76 20.80
N MET A 509 -38.64 -1.11 21.37
CA MET A 509 -37.84 -0.22 22.22
C MET A 509 -37.37 1.02 21.48
N ILE A 510 -36.88 0.88 20.24
CA ILE A 510 -36.40 2.01 19.43
C ILE A 510 -37.54 2.95 19.04
N LEU A 511 -38.71 2.40 18.67
CA LEU A 511 -39.90 3.20 18.35
C LEU A 511 -40.48 3.88 19.60
N GLY A 512 -40.43 3.20 20.75
CA GLY A 512 -40.83 3.72 22.06
C GLY A 512 -39.81 4.65 22.71
N SER A 513 -38.70 4.98 22.03
CA SER A 513 -37.67 5.89 22.53
C SER A 513 -37.68 7.25 21.83
N SER A 514 -37.04 8.22 22.48
CA SER A 514 -36.73 9.53 21.90
C SER A 514 -35.93 9.37 20.60
N SER A 515 -36.12 10.31 19.67
CA SER A 515 -35.30 10.41 18.45
C SER A 515 -33.90 10.94 18.72
N LEU A 516 -33.62 11.42 19.93
CA LEU A 516 -32.30 11.85 20.36
C LEU A 516 -31.48 10.65 20.85
N LEU A 517 -30.28 10.49 20.27
CA LEU A 517 -29.34 9.45 20.64
C LEU A 517 -28.16 10.06 21.41
N GLU A 518 -27.81 9.48 22.54
CA GLU A 518 -26.58 9.86 23.25
C GLU A 518 -25.34 9.51 22.43
N LYS A 519 -24.22 10.20 22.70
CA LYS A 519 -22.91 9.85 22.09
C LYS A 519 -22.48 8.40 22.38
N SER A 520 -22.96 7.83 23.48
CA SER A 520 -22.77 6.44 23.90
C SER A 520 -23.54 5.42 23.03
N GLY A 521 -24.49 5.88 22.21
CA GLY A 521 -25.41 5.03 21.46
C GLY A 521 -26.63 4.57 22.26
N HIS A 522 -26.82 5.08 23.49
CA HIS A 522 -28.01 4.85 24.28
C HIS A 522 -29.18 5.73 23.86
N LEU A 523 -30.37 5.10 23.81
CA LEU A 523 -31.66 5.75 23.59
C LEU A 523 -32.36 5.95 24.92
N HIS A 524 -33.06 7.07 25.07
CA HIS A 524 -33.94 7.31 26.21
C HIS A 524 -35.35 6.83 25.90
N PRO A 525 -35.89 5.85 26.66
CA PRO A 525 -37.28 5.44 26.52
C PRO A 525 -38.23 6.61 26.80
N LEU A 526 -39.29 6.73 26.01
CA LEU A 526 -40.36 7.68 26.28
C LEU A 526 -41.23 7.15 27.42
N SER A 527 -41.47 7.98 28.43
CA SER A 527 -42.47 7.68 29.43
C SER A 527 -43.86 7.92 28.83
N LEU A 528 -44.52 6.85 28.41
CA LEU A 528 -45.90 6.89 27.94
C LEU A 528 -46.83 6.54 29.11
N LYS A 529 -47.89 7.31 29.30
CA LYS A 529 -48.96 6.95 30.24
C LYS A 529 -49.67 5.70 29.73
N GLU A 530 -50.08 4.85 30.66
CA GLU A 530 -50.88 3.68 30.31
C GLU A 530 -52.16 4.13 29.58
N PRO A 531 -52.47 3.55 28.40
CA PRO A 531 -53.66 3.92 27.66
C PRO A 531 -54.93 3.51 28.43
N PRO A 532 -56.06 4.22 28.27
CA PRO A 532 -57.33 3.88 28.93
C PRO A 532 -57.76 2.44 28.65
N LEU A 533 -58.42 1.79 29.62
CA LEU A 533 -58.86 0.39 29.53
C LEU A 533 -59.73 0.11 28.29
N ASP A 534 -60.58 1.05 27.89
CA ASP A 534 -61.44 0.88 26.71
C ASP A 534 -60.64 0.86 25.41
N PHE A 535 -59.57 1.66 25.31
CA PHE A 535 -58.63 1.61 24.19
C PHE A 535 -57.90 0.26 24.17
N GLN A 536 -57.41 -0.21 25.32
CA GLN A 536 -56.75 -1.52 25.42
C GLN A 536 -57.66 -2.66 24.97
N ARG A 537 -58.91 -2.66 25.43
CA ARG A 537 -59.94 -3.65 25.02
C ARG A 537 -60.24 -3.55 23.53
N GLY A 538 -60.36 -2.34 22.99
CA GLY A 538 -60.58 -2.10 21.57
C GLY A 538 -59.45 -2.66 20.70
N VAL A 539 -58.20 -2.36 21.07
CA VAL A 539 -57.01 -2.89 20.36
C VAL A 539 -56.92 -4.40 20.46
N LEU A 540 -57.21 -5.00 21.62
CA LEU A 540 -57.23 -6.45 21.80
C LEU A 540 -58.30 -7.10 20.92
N ALA A 541 -59.53 -6.58 20.94
CA ALA A 541 -60.62 -7.09 20.12
C ALA A 541 -60.31 -6.98 18.62
N ALA A 542 -59.77 -5.85 18.19
CA ALA A 542 -59.33 -5.64 16.81
C ALA A 542 -58.21 -6.61 16.40
N SER A 543 -57.21 -6.80 17.26
CA SER A 543 -56.09 -7.72 17.01
C SER A 543 -56.54 -9.17 16.93
N CYS A 544 -57.44 -9.60 17.82
CA CYS A 544 -58.06 -10.93 17.78
C CYS A 544 -58.88 -11.12 16.50
N GLY A 545 -59.68 -10.11 16.12
CA GLY A 545 -60.44 -10.14 14.86
C GLY A 545 -59.54 -10.31 13.63
N LEU A 546 -58.44 -9.55 13.55
CA LEU A 546 -57.46 -9.68 12.48
C LEU A 546 -56.79 -11.06 12.46
N LEU A 547 -56.47 -11.62 13.62
CA LEU A 547 -55.86 -12.95 13.71
C LEU A 547 -56.82 -14.04 13.23
N GLU A 548 -58.10 -13.98 13.60
CA GLU A 548 -59.11 -14.93 13.13
C GLU A 548 -59.36 -14.77 11.63
N GLU A 549 -59.38 -13.54 11.10
CA GLU A 549 -59.45 -13.32 9.65
C GLU A 549 -58.22 -13.88 8.91
N LEU A 550 -57.01 -13.73 9.45
CA LEU A 550 -55.79 -14.28 8.87
C LEU A 550 -55.76 -15.81 8.90
N LYS A 551 -56.38 -16.44 9.90
CA LYS A 551 -56.57 -17.89 9.95
C LYS A 551 -57.57 -18.37 8.91
N ALA A 552 -58.61 -17.58 8.63
CA ALA A 552 -59.70 -17.95 7.74
C ALA A 552 -59.44 -17.60 6.26
N LYS A 553 -58.63 -16.57 5.96
CA LYS A 553 -58.41 -16.02 4.61
C LYS A 553 -56.95 -15.65 4.39
N VAL A 554 -56.51 -15.72 3.13
CA VAL A 554 -55.12 -15.37 2.73
C VAL A 554 -54.86 -13.85 2.72
N ASN A 555 -55.91 -13.03 2.56
CA ASN A 555 -55.82 -11.57 2.55
C ASN A 555 -56.80 -10.96 3.57
N VAL A 556 -56.32 -10.01 4.37
CA VAL A 556 -57.06 -9.35 5.44
C VAL A 556 -56.95 -7.84 5.29
N SER A 557 -58.08 -7.14 5.42
CA SER A 557 -58.16 -5.69 5.41
C SER A 557 -58.23 -5.16 6.83
N LEU A 558 -57.40 -4.18 7.18
CA LEU A 558 -57.46 -3.55 8.50
C LEU A 558 -58.76 -2.74 8.64
N PRO A 559 -59.54 -2.94 9.73
CA PRO A 559 -60.72 -2.14 10.01
C PRO A 559 -60.39 -0.64 10.05
N PRO A 560 -61.16 0.23 9.36
CA PRO A 560 -60.92 1.68 9.35
C PRO A 560 -60.92 2.30 10.76
N SER A 561 -61.69 1.71 11.67
CA SER A 561 -61.89 2.15 13.06
C SER A 561 -60.66 2.01 13.97
N ILE A 562 -59.61 1.32 13.53
CA ILE A 562 -58.36 1.18 14.32
C ILE A 562 -57.50 2.45 14.26
N PHE A 563 -57.66 3.27 13.22
CA PHE A 563 -56.81 4.43 12.94
C PHE A 563 -57.52 5.78 13.10
N SER A 564 -58.80 5.76 13.45
CA SER A 564 -59.63 6.90 13.88
C SER A 564 -59.56 7.06 15.38
#